data_AF-A0A7C3PMV8-F1
#
_entry.id   AF-A0A7C3PMV8-F1
#
_cell.length_a   1.000
_cell.length_b   1.000
_cell.length_c   1.000
_cell.angle_alpha   90.00
_cell.angle_beta   90.00
_cell.angle_gamma   90.00
#
_symmetry.space_group_name_H-M   'P 1'
#
loop_
_entity.id
_entity.type
_entity.pdbx_description
1 polymer ?
#
loop_
_entity_poly.entity_id
_entity_poly.type
_entity_poly.pdbx_seq_one_letter_code
_entity_poly.pdbx_strand_id
1 'polypeptide(L)'
;MKEQRLFPFLVLALLLACRAVGVPGQPRASLVGYDFDGQSPQVPTGDRSAPGHVFIHKYPFTAGGYVTGLSYLNDSDGGSESFVLLILRPQDDGWLVVHYLDIAGDDEPQAKTGVTTIDFPTPLRVEKGDIFGHWQFDYTGPIPMNLEDSAIEGLSFGKSGFIPSDVHPGSVIAREGFSGGRDYFINLSFQSEP
;
A
#
# COMPACT_ATOMS: atom_id res chain seq x y z
N MET A 1 37.01 58.95 36.97
CA MET A 1 36.14 59.83 36.17
C MET A 1 36.19 59.38 34.72
N LYS A 2 35.01 59.27 34.09
CA LYS A 2 34.67 58.84 32.71
C LYS A 2 34.67 57.31 32.49
N GLU A 3 33.53 56.62 32.40
CA GLU A 3 32.51 56.60 31.31
C GLU A 3 33.11 56.04 30.00
N GLN A 4 32.55 55.09 29.23
CA GLN A 4 31.17 54.65 28.96
C GLN A 4 31.20 53.31 28.15
N ARG A 5 30.31 52.37 28.50
CA ARG A 5 29.35 51.61 27.66
C ARG A 5 29.67 51.27 26.18
N LEU A 6 29.38 50.03 25.72
CA LEU A 6 28.14 49.69 24.95
C LEU A 6 28.11 48.22 24.45
N PHE A 7 27.01 47.54 24.82
CA PHE A 7 26.18 46.49 24.19
C PHE A 7 26.71 45.13 23.65
N PRO A 8 26.06 44.01 24.05
CA PRO A 8 26.13 42.73 23.35
C PRO A 8 25.12 42.68 22.18
N PHE A 9 25.54 42.12 21.04
CA PHE A 9 24.64 41.77 19.94
C PHE A 9 23.81 40.54 20.33
N LEU A 10 22.53 40.76 20.60
CA LEU A 10 21.51 39.72 20.69
C LEU A 10 21.08 39.34 19.26
N VAL A 11 21.54 38.18 18.77
CA VAL A 11 21.07 37.60 17.51
C VAL A 11 19.73 36.90 17.81
N LEU A 12 18.62 37.58 17.52
CA LEU A 12 17.28 37.00 17.57
C LEU A 12 17.02 36.27 16.26
N ALA A 13 17.24 34.94 16.24
CA ALA A 13 16.83 34.08 15.14
C ALA A 13 15.30 33.91 15.18
N LEU A 14 14.61 34.56 14.25
CA LEU A 14 13.18 34.38 14.04
C LEU A 14 12.96 33.10 13.22
N LEU A 15 12.71 31.98 13.90
CA LEU A 15 12.25 30.75 13.26
C LEU A 15 10.81 30.96 12.79
N LEU A 16 10.63 31.22 11.49
CA LEU A 16 9.34 31.10 10.82
C LEU A 16 8.95 29.61 10.79
N ALA A 17 8.14 29.19 11.76
CA ALA A 17 7.44 27.92 11.67
C ALA A 17 6.36 28.05 10.58
N CYS A 18 6.62 27.52 9.38
CA CYS A 18 5.55 27.22 8.43
C CYS A 18 4.68 26.12 9.04
N ARG A 19 3.61 26.51 9.74
CA ARG A 19 2.50 25.61 10.01
C ARG A 19 1.67 25.54 8.73
N ALA A 20 1.70 24.40 8.06
CA ALA A 20 0.73 24.07 7.03
C ALA A 20 -0.67 24.13 7.68
N VAL A 21 -1.44 25.16 7.34
CA VAL A 21 -2.85 25.27 7.73
C VAL A 21 -3.59 24.29 6.83
N GLY A 22 -3.95 23.12 7.36
CA GLY A 22 -4.85 22.20 6.69
C GLY A 22 -6.20 22.88 6.45
N VAL A 23 -6.67 22.86 5.21
CA VAL A 23 -7.98 23.39 4.82
C VAL A 23 -9.06 22.52 5.50
N PRO A 24 -9.91 23.09 6.38
CA PRO A 24 -11.00 22.33 6.98
C PRO A 24 -12.03 21.97 5.89
N GLY A 25 -12.25 20.68 5.66
CA GLY A 25 -13.27 20.18 4.74
C GLY A 25 -12.78 19.24 3.65
N GLN A 26 -11.47 19.04 3.48
CA GLN A 26 -11.00 17.91 2.66
C GLN A 26 -11.14 16.61 3.48
N PRO A 27 -11.83 15.58 2.95
CA PRO A 27 -11.79 14.26 3.57
C PRO A 27 -10.34 13.84 3.70
N ARG A 28 -9.90 13.49 4.92
CA ARG A 28 -8.57 12.90 5.10
C ARG A 28 -8.59 11.55 4.39
N ALA A 29 -7.57 11.30 3.57
CA ALA A 29 -7.32 9.97 3.06
C ALA A 29 -7.22 8.99 4.25
N SER A 30 -8.01 7.93 4.20
CA SER A 30 -7.93 6.80 5.11
C SER A 30 -7.10 5.69 4.47
N LEU A 31 -6.48 4.84 5.27
CA LEU A 31 -5.74 3.69 4.78
C LEU A 31 -6.64 2.46 4.74
N VAL A 32 -6.50 1.65 3.70
CA VAL A 32 -7.15 0.36 3.55
C VAL A 32 -6.07 -0.71 3.40
N GLY A 33 -6.00 -1.63 4.36
CA GLY A 33 -4.98 -2.67 4.45
C GLY A 33 -4.58 -2.96 5.90
N TYR A 34 -3.58 -3.82 6.05
CA TYR A 34 -2.97 -4.13 7.35
C TYR A 34 -2.28 -2.90 7.93
N ASP A 35 -2.59 -2.52 9.17
CA ASP A 35 -1.88 -1.42 9.84
C ASP A 35 -0.47 -1.86 10.25
N PHE A 36 0.53 -1.51 9.45
CA PHE A 36 1.92 -1.88 9.70
C PHE A 36 2.76 -0.78 10.37
N ASP A 37 2.15 0.27 10.92
CA ASP A 37 2.91 1.33 11.60
C ASP A 37 3.66 0.79 12.83
N GLY A 38 4.96 1.09 12.91
CA GLY A 38 5.84 0.60 13.96
C GLY A 38 6.07 -0.93 13.97
N GLN A 39 5.59 -1.65 12.97
CA GLN A 39 5.71 -3.11 12.88
C GLN A 39 6.92 -3.53 12.06
N SER A 40 7.44 -4.74 12.32
CA SER A 40 8.50 -5.36 11.52
C SER A 40 7.99 -6.68 10.94
N PRO A 41 8.17 -6.92 9.63
CA PRO A 41 7.71 -8.14 9.00
C PRO A 41 8.51 -9.34 9.50
N GLN A 42 7.84 -10.48 9.70
CA GLN A 42 8.52 -11.76 9.93
C GLN A 42 9.35 -12.16 8.70
N VAL A 43 8.85 -11.85 7.50
CA VAL A 43 9.50 -12.14 6.22
C VAL A 43 9.88 -10.82 5.54
N PRO A 44 11.03 -10.21 5.88
CA PRO A 44 11.47 -8.90 5.38
C PRO A 44 11.95 -8.88 3.92
N THR A 45 11.96 -10.06 3.27
CA THR A 45 12.29 -10.22 1.85
C THR A 45 11.10 -10.81 1.07
N GLY A 46 9.90 -10.68 1.63
CA GLY A 46 8.64 -11.13 1.04
C GLY A 46 8.56 -12.62 0.68
N ASP A 47 7.53 -12.98 -0.09
CA ASP A 47 7.34 -14.33 -0.62
C ASP A 47 8.12 -14.53 -1.93
N ARG A 48 9.32 -15.12 -1.85
CA ARG A 48 10.11 -15.45 -3.05
C ARG A 48 9.52 -16.55 -3.93
N SER A 49 8.50 -17.25 -3.45
CA SER A 49 7.74 -18.22 -4.24
C SER A 49 6.50 -17.61 -4.89
N ALA A 50 6.26 -16.31 -4.71
CA ALA A 50 5.10 -15.61 -5.22
C ALA A 50 4.94 -15.49 -6.75
N PRO A 51 5.93 -15.74 -7.63
CA PRO A 51 5.67 -15.61 -9.06
C PRO A 51 4.48 -16.45 -9.54
N GLY A 52 3.56 -15.80 -10.23
CA GLY A 52 2.27 -16.35 -10.65
C GLY A 52 1.23 -16.47 -9.51
N HIS A 53 1.46 -15.90 -8.33
CA HIS A 53 0.53 -15.91 -7.20
C HIS A 53 -0.34 -14.66 -7.17
N VAL A 54 -1.64 -14.86 -7.07
CA VAL A 54 -2.58 -13.82 -6.66
C VAL A 54 -2.75 -13.89 -5.16
N PHE A 55 -2.70 -12.74 -4.51
CA PHE A 55 -3.02 -12.55 -3.11
C PHE A 55 -4.23 -11.64 -2.98
N ILE A 56 -5.21 -12.06 -2.18
CA ILE A 56 -6.44 -11.33 -1.91
C ILE A 56 -6.34 -10.79 -0.50
N HIS A 57 -6.63 -9.51 -0.30
CA HIS A 57 -6.61 -8.87 1.01
C HIS A 57 -8.05 -8.52 1.42
N LYS A 58 -8.58 -9.15 2.48
CA LYS A 58 -9.97 -8.93 2.97
C LYS A 58 -10.11 -7.63 3.76
N TYR A 59 -9.75 -6.50 3.15
CA TYR A 59 -9.98 -5.16 3.66
C TYR A 59 -11.05 -4.47 2.81
N PRO A 60 -12.34 -4.62 3.15
CA PRO A 60 -13.41 -4.01 2.37
C PRO A 60 -13.43 -2.51 2.52
N PHE A 61 -13.58 -1.80 1.40
CA PHE A 61 -13.88 -0.36 1.42
C PHE A 61 -15.21 -0.13 2.16
N THR A 62 -15.21 0.77 3.14
CA THR A 62 -16.37 1.02 4.00
C THR A 62 -17.46 1.87 3.34
N ALA A 63 -17.10 2.57 2.26
CA ALA A 63 -17.94 3.41 1.42
C ALA A 63 -17.47 3.35 -0.04
N GLY A 64 -18.26 3.91 -0.97
CA GLY A 64 -17.76 4.22 -2.32
C GLY A 64 -16.79 5.40 -2.30
N GLY A 65 -15.91 5.48 -3.28
CA GLY A 65 -14.93 6.56 -3.36
C GLY A 65 -13.82 6.30 -4.36
N TYR A 66 -12.63 6.81 -4.03
CA TYR A 66 -11.45 6.73 -4.89
C TYR A 66 -10.24 6.23 -4.12
N VAL A 67 -9.56 5.24 -4.69
CA VAL A 67 -8.18 4.93 -4.31
C VAL A 67 -7.27 5.92 -5.02
N THR A 68 -6.55 6.72 -4.24
CA THR A 68 -5.71 7.82 -4.73
C THR A 68 -4.24 7.48 -4.76
N GLY A 69 -3.85 6.33 -4.22
CA GLY A 69 -2.46 5.91 -4.13
C GLY A 69 -2.31 4.62 -3.35
N LEU A 70 -1.07 4.18 -3.21
CA LEU A 70 -0.68 3.05 -2.39
C LEU A 70 0.58 3.35 -1.61
N SER A 71 0.80 2.63 -0.51
CA SER A 71 2.07 2.57 0.18
C SER A 71 2.43 1.13 0.47
N TYR A 72 3.72 0.80 0.41
CA TYR A 72 4.22 -0.52 0.78
C TYR A 72 5.59 -0.42 1.45
N LEU A 73 5.90 -1.42 2.28
CA LEU A 73 7.23 -1.54 2.89
C LEU A 73 8.21 -2.09 1.86
N ASN A 74 9.33 -1.41 1.66
CA ASN A 74 10.38 -1.87 0.76
C ASN A 74 11.07 -3.12 1.32
N ASP A 75 11.42 -4.04 0.43
CA ASP A 75 12.18 -5.21 0.80
C ASP A 75 13.64 -4.88 1.13
N SER A 76 14.33 -5.82 1.76
CA SER A 76 15.73 -5.64 2.17
C SER A 76 16.76 -6.19 1.18
N ASP A 77 16.33 -6.87 0.11
CA ASP A 77 17.23 -7.53 -0.82
C ASP A 77 17.59 -6.66 -2.03
N GLY A 78 16.83 -5.59 -2.27
CA GLY A 78 17.09 -4.62 -3.33
C GLY A 78 16.79 -5.19 -4.71
N GLY A 79 15.79 -6.08 -4.83
CA GLY A 79 15.02 -6.19 -6.05
C GLY A 79 14.20 -4.92 -6.29
N SER A 80 13.74 -4.73 -7.53
CA SER A 80 12.71 -3.70 -7.78
C SER A 80 11.38 -4.33 -7.43
N GLU A 81 10.59 -3.70 -6.55
CA GLU A 81 9.23 -4.18 -6.31
C GLU A 81 8.39 -3.99 -7.58
N SER A 82 7.95 -5.12 -8.14
CA SER A 82 6.99 -5.09 -9.25
C SER A 82 5.85 -6.05 -8.98
N PHE A 83 4.64 -5.50 -8.99
CA PHE A 83 3.43 -6.25 -8.80
C PHE A 83 2.26 -5.52 -9.46
N VAL A 84 1.18 -6.24 -9.67
CA VAL A 84 -0.07 -5.66 -10.15
C VAL A 84 -0.97 -5.44 -8.95
N LEU A 85 -1.43 -4.21 -8.76
CA LEU A 85 -2.53 -3.92 -7.86
C LEU A 85 -3.87 -4.26 -8.53
N LEU A 86 -4.70 -5.01 -7.82
CA LEU A 86 -6.05 -5.37 -8.24
C LEU A 86 -7.08 -4.72 -7.31
N ILE A 87 -8.10 -4.10 -7.89
CA ILE A 87 -9.35 -3.83 -7.17
C ILE A 87 -10.36 -4.90 -7.54
N LEU A 88 -10.97 -5.49 -6.53
CA LEU A 88 -11.73 -6.71 -6.65
C LEU A 88 -13.12 -6.50 -6.05
N ARG A 89 -14.16 -6.80 -6.83
CA ARG A 89 -15.55 -6.77 -6.36
C ARG A 89 -15.99 -8.17 -5.96
N PRO A 90 -16.30 -8.42 -4.68
CA PRO A 90 -16.85 -9.71 -4.27
C PRO A 90 -18.13 -10.06 -5.04
N GLN A 91 -18.20 -11.31 -5.49
CA GLN A 91 -19.38 -11.92 -6.09
C GLN A 91 -19.66 -13.28 -5.40
N ASP A 92 -20.74 -13.95 -5.77
CA ASP A 92 -21.16 -15.19 -5.10
C ASP A 92 -20.07 -16.28 -5.14
N ASP A 93 -19.41 -16.45 -6.29
CA ASP A 93 -18.44 -17.51 -6.60
C ASP A 93 -16.98 -17.04 -6.65
N GLY A 94 -16.72 -15.75 -6.49
CA GLY A 94 -15.37 -15.23 -6.66
C GLY A 94 -15.25 -13.73 -6.45
N TRP A 95 -14.32 -13.14 -7.19
CA TRP A 95 -14.08 -11.71 -7.21
C TRP A 95 -13.91 -11.22 -8.65
N LEU A 96 -14.77 -10.30 -9.06
CA LEU A 96 -14.63 -9.60 -10.33
C LEU A 96 -13.46 -8.63 -10.25
N VAL A 97 -12.53 -8.70 -11.20
CA VAL A 97 -11.47 -7.70 -11.33
C VAL A 97 -12.05 -6.41 -11.90
N VAL A 98 -12.10 -5.36 -11.09
CA VAL A 98 -12.61 -4.04 -11.46
C VAL A 98 -11.50 -3.18 -12.04
N HIS A 99 -10.35 -3.16 -11.35
CA HIS A 99 -9.16 -2.44 -11.80
C HIS A 99 -7.95 -3.34 -11.79
N TYR A 100 -7.07 -3.09 -12.76
CA TYR A 100 -5.74 -3.67 -12.89
C TYR A 100 -4.78 -2.49 -13.05
N LEU A 101 -3.83 -2.37 -12.15
CA LEU A 101 -2.82 -1.32 -12.21
C LEU A 101 -1.45 -1.96 -12.03
N ASP A 102 -0.62 -1.84 -13.06
CA ASP A 102 0.76 -2.30 -13.02
C ASP A 102 1.61 -1.33 -12.20
N ILE A 103 2.21 -1.85 -11.12
CA ILE A 103 3.17 -1.15 -10.27
C ILE A 103 4.52 -1.72 -10.65
N ALA A 104 5.16 -1.10 -11.64
CA ALA A 104 6.45 -1.54 -12.16
C ALA A 104 7.45 -0.39 -12.13
N GLY A 105 8.64 -0.66 -11.60
CA GLY A 105 9.79 0.25 -11.66
C GLY A 105 9.56 1.59 -10.97
N ASP A 106 8.63 1.65 -10.01
CA ASP A 106 8.34 2.86 -9.24
C ASP A 106 9.44 3.15 -8.21
N ASP A 107 10.24 2.15 -7.88
CA ASP A 107 11.31 2.23 -6.92
C ASP A 107 12.68 2.53 -7.53
N GLU A 108 12.83 2.95 -8.79
CA GLU A 108 14.15 3.25 -9.36
C GLU A 108 14.71 4.62 -8.89
N PRO A 109 15.85 4.69 -8.14
CA PRO A 109 16.73 3.61 -7.72
C PRO A 109 16.28 2.91 -6.42
N GLN A 110 16.38 1.57 -6.41
CA GLN A 110 15.73 0.69 -5.43
C GLN A 110 15.91 1.14 -3.98
N ALA A 111 14.80 1.37 -3.30
CA ALA A 111 14.80 1.62 -1.88
C ALA A 111 14.90 0.27 -1.14
N LYS A 112 15.83 0.14 -0.19
CA LYS A 112 16.04 -1.12 0.57
C LYS A 112 15.45 -1.10 1.98
N THR A 113 14.81 0.01 2.32
CA THR A 113 14.29 0.29 3.67
C THR A 113 13.18 1.32 3.57
N GLY A 114 12.34 1.36 4.60
CA GLY A 114 11.29 2.36 4.74
C GLY A 114 10.07 2.04 3.88
N VAL A 115 9.23 3.03 3.68
CA VAL A 115 7.94 2.90 3.01
C VAL A 115 7.99 3.69 1.71
N THR A 116 7.69 3.02 0.60
CA THR A 116 7.41 3.68 -0.67
C THR A 116 5.95 4.09 -0.70
N THR A 117 5.67 5.28 -1.23
CA THR A 117 4.31 5.81 -1.39
C THR A 117 4.17 6.32 -2.81
N ILE A 118 3.14 5.84 -3.51
CA ILE A 118 2.82 6.21 -4.87
C ILE A 118 1.47 6.91 -4.87
N ASP A 119 1.42 8.12 -5.41
CA ASP A 119 0.17 8.78 -5.74
C ASP A 119 -0.27 8.39 -7.14
N PHE A 120 -1.54 8.01 -7.29
CA PHE A 120 -2.09 7.66 -8.59
C PHE A 120 -2.47 8.91 -9.36
N PRO A 121 -1.92 9.12 -10.58
CA PRO A 121 -2.27 10.29 -11.39
C PRO A 121 -3.75 10.27 -11.80
N THR A 122 -4.34 9.08 -11.88
CA THR A 122 -5.79 8.87 -12.07
C THR A 122 -6.31 8.01 -10.93
N PRO A 123 -7.11 8.58 -10.01
CA PRO A 123 -7.69 7.81 -8.91
C PRO A 123 -8.61 6.68 -9.41
N LEU A 124 -8.55 5.52 -8.75
CA LEU A 124 -9.35 4.36 -9.10
C LEU A 124 -10.69 4.39 -8.36
N ARG A 125 -11.79 4.41 -9.11
CA ARG A 125 -13.13 4.44 -8.51
C ARG A 125 -13.49 3.07 -7.91
N VAL A 126 -13.95 3.06 -6.66
CA VAL A 126 -14.34 1.85 -5.93
C VAL A 126 -15.74 1.98 -5.34
N GLU A 127 -16.39 0.85 -5.09
CA GLU A 127 -17.66 0.77 -4.38
C GLU A 127 -17.49 0.21 -2.97
N LYS A 128 -18.48 0.48 -2.12
CA LYS A 128 -18.53 -0.12 -0.79
C LYS A 128 -18.49 -1.65 -0.89
N GLY A 129 -17.58 -2.27 -0.15
CA GLY A 129 -17.42 -3.71 -0.12
C GLY A 129 -16.47 -4.27 -1.19
N ASP A 130 -16.02 -3.45 -2.15
CA ASP A 130 -14.85 -3.81 -2.96
C ASP A 130 -13.66 -4.06 -2.00
N ILE A 131 -12.74 -4.92 -2.39
CA ILE A 131 -11.49 -5.22 -1.67
C ILE A 131 -10.32 -5.00 -2.63
N PHE A 132 -9.10 -5.18 -2.15
CA PHE A 132 -7.94 -5.17 -3.03
C PHE A 132 -7.18 -6.49 -2.96
N GLY A 133 -6.40 -6.74 -3.99
CA GLY A 133 -5.47 -7.84 -4.11
C GLY A 133 -4.19 -7.34 -4.74
N HIS A 134 -3.16 -8.18 -4.74
CA HIS A 134 -2.05 -7.99 -5.65
C HIS A 134 -1.69 -9.29 -6.35
N TRP A 135 -1.12 -9.16 -7.54
CA TRP A 135 -0.63 -10.28 -8.32
C TRP A 135 0.85 -10.07 -8.60
N GLN A 136 1.66 -11.04 -8.23
CA GLN A 136 3.09 -11.03 -8.52
C GLN A 136 3.33 -11.92 -9.73
N PHE A 137 3.54 -11.31 -10.90
CA PHE A 137 3.78 -12.05 -12.12
C PHE A 137 5.23 -12.57 -12.19
N ASP A 138 6.20 -11.72 -11.83
CA ASP A 138 7.63 -12.00 -11.91
C ASP A 138 8.30 -12.10 -10.52
N TYR A 139 9.59 -12.44 -10.51
CA TYR A 139 10.41 -12.65 -9.31
C TYR A 139 10.87 -11.37 -8.59
N THR A 140 10.48 -10.19 -9.04
CA THR A 140 11.12 -8.94 -8.62
C THR A 140 10.38 -8.28 -7.47
N GLY A 141 11.07 -8.18 -6.33
CA GLY A 141 10.72 -7.40 -5.14
C GLY A 141 9.39 -7.79 -4.50
N PRO A 142 9.33 -8.93 -3.80
CA PRO A 142 8.12 -9.33 -3.11
C PRO A 142 7.85 -8.49 -1.87
N ILE A 143 6.58 -8.14 -1.69
CA ILE A 143 6.14 -7.30 -0.58
C ILE A 143 6.40 -8.06 0.74
N PRO A 144 7.11 -7.45 1.71
CA PRO A 144 7.29 -8.01 3.03
C PRO A 144 5.96 -8.38 3.71
N MET A 145 6.00 -9.45 4.51
CA MET A 145 4.78 -9.99 5.09
C MET A 145 5.00 -10.70 6.43
N ASN A 146 3.89 -10.91 7.13
CA ASN A 146 3.74 -11.90 8.19
C ASN A 146 2.99 -13.14 7.64
N LEU A 147 3.23 -14.30 8.25
CA LEU A 147 2.69 -15.60 7.83
C LEU A 147 2.02 -16.31 9.00
N GLU A 148 0.85 -16.89 8.75
CA GLU A 148 0.14 -17.81 9.63
C GLU A 148 0.11 -17.32 11.09
N ASP A 149 0.79 -18.03 12.00
CA ASP A 149 0.82 -17.73 13.43
C ASP A 149 1.44 -16.36 13.78
N SER A 150 2.16 -15.71 12.85
CA SER A 150 2.67 -14.35 13.02
C SER A 150 1.80 -13.28 12.35
N ALA A 151 0.83 -13.69 11.51
CA ALA A 151 -0.14 -12.77 10.97
C ALA A 151 -1.09 -12.34 12.11
N ILE A 152 -1.07 -11.04 12.41
CA ILE A 152 -1.88 -10.42 13.45
C ILE A 152 -3.35 -10.40 13.03
N GLU A 153 -3.63 -10.03 11.78
CA GLU A 153 -4.99 -9.98 11.25
C GLU A 153 -5.29 -11.20 10.38
N GLY A 154 -4.31 -11.69 9.62
CA GLY A 154 -4.42 -12.88 8.78
C GLY A 154 -5.45 -12.73 7.66
N LEU A 155 -5.75 -11.50 7.26
CA LEU A 155 -6.83 -11.20 6.32
C LEU A 155 -6.43 -11.35 4.85
N SER A 156 -5.17 -11.69 4.58
CA SER A 156 -4.70 -11.98 3.22
C SER A 156 -4.48 -13.47 2.98
N PHE A 157 -4.72 -13.92 1.75
CA PHE A 157 -4.50 -15.31 1.33
C PHE A 157 -4.14 -15.40 -0.14
N GLY A 158 -3.46 -16.47 -0.53
CA GLY A 158 -2.81 -16.59 -1.82
C GLY A 158 -3.16 -17.88 -2.56
N LYS A 159 -3.06 -17.82 -3.88
CA LYS A 159 -3.19 -18.97 -4.79
C LYS A 159 -2.27 -18.78 -5.99
N SER A 160 -1.61 -19.85 -6.40
CA SER A 160 -0.68 -19.89 -7.52
C SER A 160 -1.33 -20.30 -8.83
N GLY A 161 -0.61 -20.11 -9.94
CA GLY A 161 -0.98 -20.64 -11.26
C GLY A 161 -1.82 -19.68 -12.10
N PHE A 162 -1.88 -18.40 -11.74
CA PHE A 162 -2.55 -17.38 -12.54
C PHE A 162 -1.69 -16.92 -13.71
N ILE A 163 -2.34 -16.67 -14.84
CA ILE A 163 -1.76 -16.04 -16.03
C ILE A 163 -2.44 -14.69 -16.30
N PRO A 164 -1.90 -13.82 -17.19
CA PRO A 164 -2.47 -12.48 -17.43
C PRO A 164 -3.96 -12.48 -17.81
N SER A 165 -4.42 -13.52 -18.53
CA SER A 165 -5.83 -13.65 -18.90
C SER A 165 -6.78 -13.96 -17.74
N ASP A 166 -6.26 -14.39 -16.59
CA ASP A 166 -7.08 -14.74 -15.43
C ASP A 166 -7.35 -13.54 -14.51
N VAL A 167 -6.59 -12.45 -14.69
CA VAL A 167 -6.55 -11.31 -13.77
C VAL A 167 -6.83 -9.97 -14.46
N HIS A 168 -7.30 -9.95 -15.70
CA HIS A 168 -7.60 -8.69 -16.40
C HIS A 168 -8.94 -8.09 -15.95
N PRO A 169 -9.18 -6.77 -16.12
CA PRO A 169 -10.47 -6.17 -15.80
C PRO A 169 -11.63 -6.87 -16.51
N GLY A 170 -12.68 -7.19 -15.77
CA GLY A 170 -13.85 -7.94 -16.24
C GLY A 170 -13.77 -9.46 -16.06
N SER A 171 -12.60 -10.02 -15.73
CA SER A 171 -12.46 -11.43 -15.36
C SER A 171 -12.95 -11.69 -13.93
N VAL A 172 -13.32 -12.95 -13.64
CA VAL A 172 -13.70 -13.39 -12.30
C VAL A 172 -12.67 -14.38 -11.79
N ILE A 173 -12.05 -14.03 -10.66
CA ILE A 173 -11.13 -14.91 -9.93
C ILE A 173 -11.98 -15.80 -9.02
N ALA A 174 -12.00 -17.11 -9.30
CA ALA A 174 -12.74 -18.08 -8.51
C ALA A 174 -12.22 -18.16 -7.06
N ARG A 175 -13.15 -18.27 -6.09
CA ARG A 175 -12.81 -18.29 -4.65
C ARG A 175 -11.98 -19.49 -4.20
N GLU A 176 -12.12 -20.61 -4.90
CA GLU A 176 -11.53 -21.90 -4.54
C GLU A 176 -10.00 -21.94 -4.69
N GLY A 177 -9.36 -22.68 -3.79
CA GLY A 177 -7.91 -22.95 -3.82
C GLY A 177 -7.04 -21.87 -3.19
N PHE A 178 -7.63 -20.78 -2.69
CA PHE A 178 -6.92 -19.78 -1.90
C PHE A 178 -6.67 -20.25 -0.46
N SER A 179 -5.46 -20.02 0.05
CA SER A 179 -5.07 -20.46 1.40
C SER A 179 -3.95 -19.63 2.01
N GLY A 180 -3.74 -19.85 3.31
CA GLY A 180 -2.64 -19.33 4.12
C GLY A 180 -2.86 -17.90 4.57
N GLY A 181 -2.95 -17.69 5.89
CA GLY A 181 -3.18 -16.38 6.49
C GLY A 181 -1.92 -15.52 6.39
N ARG A 182 -2.04 -14.29 5.91
CA ARG A 182 -0.92 -13.37 5.74
C ARG A 182 -1.32 -11.94 6.05
N ASP A 183 -0.35 -11.15 6.50
CA ASP A 183 -0.46 -9.69 6.55
C ASP A 183 0.64 -9.10 5.69
N TYR A 184 0.26 -8.57 4.54
CA TYR A 184 1.21 -7.88 3.65
C TYR A 184 1.33 -6.43 4.08
N PHE A 185 2.56 -5.92 4.01
CA PHE A 185 2.89 -4.54 4.35
C PHE A 185 2.59 -3.64 3.15
N ILE A 186 1.30 -3.59 2.78
CA ILE A 186 0.74 -2.77 1.69
C ILE A 186 -0.57 -2.13 2.17
N ASN A 187 -0.73 -0.84 1.88
CA ASN A 187 -1.95 -0.08 2.13
C ASN A 187 -2.35 0.71 0.90
N LEU A 188 -3.66 0.94 0.76
CA LEU A 188 -4.23 1.86 -0.21
C LEU A 188 -4.64 3.15 0.47
N SER A 189 -4.29 4.28 -0.15
CA SER A 189 -4.81 5.60 0.21
C SER A 189 -6.21 5.76 -0.39
N PHE A 190 -7.22 5.92 0.47
CA PHE A 190 -8.63 5.95 0.09
C PHE A 190 -9.31 7.24 0.51
N GLN A 191 -10.02 7.87 -0.42
CA GLN A 191 -10.87 9.02 -0.20
C GLN A 191 -12.34 8.64 -0.46
N SER A 192 -13.17 8.62 0.60
CA SER A 192 -14.59 8.34 0.48
C SER A 192 -15.35 9.48 -0.20
N GLU A 193 -16.34 9.13 -1.02
CA GLU A 193 -17.36 10.09 -1.48
C GLU A 193 -18.30 10.47 -0.31
N PRO A 194 -18.81 11.71 -0.27
CA PRO A 194 -19.77 12.16 0.75
C PRO A 194 -21.10 11.40 0.75
#